data_AF-A0A9Q3BAY2-F1
#
_entry.id   AF-A0A9Q3BAY2-F1
#
_cell.length_a   1.000
_cell.length_b   1.000
_cell.length_c   1.000
_cell.angle_alpha   90.00
_cell.angle_beta   90.00
_cell.angle_gamma   90.00
#
_symmetry.space_group_name_H-M   'P 1'
#
loop_
_entity.id
_entity.type
_entity.pdbx_description
1 polymer ?
#
loop_
_entity_poly.entity_id
_entity_poly.type
_entity_poly.pdbx_seq_one_letter_code
_entity_poly.pdbx_strand_id
1 'polypeptide(L)'
;MEVPLEETWLENFKDNKCLIIDKLLYHQEKHTSAILIVDRENIYLILQKCHYCPYIGHMIEDRTKARIFSTAWWQKWEQDLIEYINTFIRRHKANKSHRKNHGLLQNIEEPKQP
;
A
#
# COMPACT_ATOMS: atom_id res chain seq x y z
N MET A 1 9.61 20.36 14.05
CA MET A 1 10.65 19.52 13.43
C MET A 1 10.33 19.55 11.94
N GLU A 2 11.04 20.37 11.17
CA GLU A 2 10.83 20.46 9.73
C GLU A 2 11.48 19.23 9.10
N VAL A 3 10.68 18.38 8.46
CA VAL A 3 11.20 17.21 7.75
C VAL A 3 11.83 17.74 6.46
N PRO A 4 13.17 17.65 6.29
CA PRO A 4 13.79 18.09 5.07
C PRO A 4 13.27 17.22 3.92
N LEU A 5 12.81 17.86 2.85
CA LEU A 5 12.45 17.15 1.63
C LEU A 5 13.67 16.36 1.16
N GLU A 6 13.50 15.05 0.94
CA GLU A 6 14.55 14.21 0.31
C GLU A 6 15.03 14.85 -1.01
N GLU A 7 16.30 14.63 -1.34
CA GLU A 7 17.06 15.33 -2.39
C GLU A 7 16.35 15.37 -3.77
N THR A 8 15.65 14.29 -4.12
CA THR A 8 14.83 14.16 -5.33
C THR A 8 13.68 15.16 -5.44
N TRP A 9 13.10 15.58 -4.32
CA TRP A 9 12.00 16.56 -4.32
C TRP A 9 12.51 17.99 -4.47
N LEU A 10 13.71 18.25 -3.96
CA LEU A 10 14.36 19.55 -4.09
C LEU A 10 14.66 19.85 -5.55
N GLU A 11 15.07 18.84 -6.32
CA GLU A 11 15.29 18.95 -7.77
C GLU A 11 13.98 19.21 -8.53
N ASN A 12 12.91 18.44 -8.26
CA ASN A 12 11.60 18.66 -8.88
C ASN A 12 10.99 20.03 -8.52
N PHE A 13 11.25 20.50 -7.30
CA PHE A 13 10.84 21.84 -6.87
C PHE A 13 11.63 22.93 -7.61
N LYS A 14 12.95 22.78 -7.77
CA LYS A 14 13.79 23.69 -8.55
C LYS A 14 13.39 23.74 -10.04
N ASP A 15 12.86 22.64 -10.56
CA ASP A 15 12.37 22.51 -11.93
C ASP A 15 10.95 23.08 -12.16
N ASN A 16 10.35 23.78 -11.19
CA ASN A 16 8.97 24.27 -11.23
C ASN A 16 7.91 23.15 -11.46
N LYS A 17 8.21 21.90 -11.12
CA LYS A 17 7.25 20.78 -11.19
C LYS A 17 6.44 20.62 -9.92
N CYS A 18 6.85 21.29 -8.83
CA CYS A 18 6.17 21.25 -7.55
C CYS A 18 5.88 22.65 -7.01
N LEU A 19 4.75 22.80 -6.33
CA LEU A 19 4.31 24.02 -5.66
C LEU A 19 4.05 23.72 -4.19
N ILE A 20 4.38 24.65 -3.29
CA ILE A 20 3.98 24.55 -1.88
C ILE A 20 2.84 25.53 -1.64
N ILE A 21 1.69 25.02 -1.25
CA ILE A 21 0.49 25.81 -0.92
C ILE A 21 -0.05 25.26 0.40
N ASP A 22 -0.31 26.13 1.39
CA ASP A 22 -0.83 25.74 2.71
C ASP A 22 0.00 24.64 3.43
N LYS A 23 1.32 24.68 3.25
CA LYS A 23 2.27 23.65 3.75
C LYS A 23 2.08 22.26 3.15
N LEU A 24 1.30 22.14 2.08
CA LEU A 24 1.17 20.93 1.27
C LEU A 24 2.00 21.07 0.00
N LEU A 25 2.68 20.00 -0.36
CA LEU A 25 3.41 19.92 -1.62
C LEU A 25 2.45 19.44 -2.70
N TYR A 26 2.38 20.16 -3.81
CA TYR A 26 1.58 19.82 -4.97
C TYR A 26 2.52 19.48 -6.12
N HIS A 27 2.27 18.37 -6.79
CA HIS A 27 2.92 18.06 -8.07
C HIS A 27 2.05 18.59 -9.21
N GLN A 28 2.68 19.29 -10.15
CA GLN A 28 2.02 19.86 -11.32
C GLN A 28 2.43 19.08 -12.57
N GLU A 29 1.43 18.52 -13.24
CA GLU A 29 1.55 17.98 -14.58
C GLU A 29 0.79 18.91 -15.56
N LYS A 30 1.04 18.80 -16.87
CA LYS A 30 0.67 19.82 -17.89
C LYS A 30 -0.71 20.48 -17.73
N HIS A 31 -1.72 19.76 -17.23
CA HIS A 31 -3.08 20.28 -17.03
C HIS A 31 -3.70 19.91 -15.67
N THR A 32 -2.94 19.35 -14.74
CA THR A 32 -3.46 18.80 -13.48
C THR A 32 -2.49 19.04 -12.33
N SER A 33 -3.02 19.39 -11.16
CA SER A 33 -2.26 19.43 -9.90
C SER A 33 -2.79 18.37 -8.95
N ALA A 34 -1.88 17.63 -8.31
CA ALA A 34 -2.21 16.63 -7.31
C ALA A 34 -1.42 16.90 -6.02
N ILE A 35 -2.06 16.70 -4.87
CA ILE A 35 -1.35 16.73 -3.58
C ILE A 35 -0.36 15.57 -3.57
N LEU A 36 0.89 15.90 -3.25
CA LEU A 36 1.99 14.97 -3.20
C LEU A 36 2.15 14.42 -1.78
N ILE A 37 2.06 13.11 -1.66
CA ILE A 37 2.28 12.41 -0.41
C ILE A 37 3.74 11.98 -0.34
N VAL A 38 4.48 12.53 0.62
CA VAL A 38 5.90 12.23 0.83
C VAL A 38 6.15 11.33 2.05
N ASP A 39 5.19 11.31 2.99
CA ASP A 39 5.32 10.54 4.22
C ASP A 39 5.04 9.04 3.99
N ARG A 40 5.98 8.20 4.42
CA ARG A 40 5.93 6.74 4.21
C ARG A 40 4.80 6.07 5.00
N GLU A 41 4.46 6.58 6.18
CA GLU A 41 3.36 6.03 6.98
C GLU A 41 2.01 6.27 6.27
N ASN A 42 1.80 7.48 5.76
CA ASN A 42 0.62 7.81 4.96
C ASN A 42 0.54 6.99 3.67
N ILE A 43 1.65 6.82 2.94
CA ILE A 43 1.71 5.94 1.76
C ILE A 43 1.28 4.52 2.13
N TYR A 44 1.81 3.95 3.22
CA TYR A 44 1.45 2.61 3.68
C TYR A 44 -0.04 2.49 4.03
N LEU A 45 -0.60 3.47 4.75
CA LEU A 45 -2.02 3.50 5.12
C LEU A 45 -2.92 3.55 3.89
N ILE A 46 -2.55 4.32 2.86
CA ILE A 46 -3.29 4.39 1.60
C ILE A 46 -3.23 3.07 0.86
N LEU A 47 -2.04 2.48 0.71
CA LEU A 47 -1.86 1.16 0.11
C LEU A 47 -2.75 0.11 0.79
N GLN A 48 -2.76 0.09 2.13
CA GLN A 48 -3.59 -0.81 2.92
C GLN A 48 -5.09 -0.59 2.70
N LYS A 49 -5.56 0.65 2.72
CA LYS A 49 -6.98 0.98 2.51
C LYS A 49 -7.46 0.67 1.08
N CYS A 50 -6.62 0.94 0.08
CA CYS A 50 -6.93 0.65 -1.32
C CYS A 50 -6.97 -0.86 -1.57
N HIS A 51 -6.06 -1.61 -0.94
CA HIS A 51 -5.94 -3.07 -1.07
C HIS A 51 -7.03 -3.85 -0.31
N TYR A 52 -7.33 -3.45 0.93
CA TYR A 52 -8.31 -4.13 1.77
C TYR A 52 -9.74 -3.73 1.40
N CYS A 53 -10.25 -4.26 0.29
CA CYS A 53 -11.66 -4.18 -0.06
C CYS A 53 -12.32 -5.53 0.16
N PRO A 54 -13.24 -5.67 1.14
CA PRO A 54 -13.89 -6.95 1.45
C PRO A 54 -14.78 -7.49 0.30
N TYR A 55 -15.03 -6.68 -0.73
CA TYR A 55 -15.91 -6.98 -1.86
C TYR A 55 -15.18 -7.51 -3.11
N ILE A 56 -13.85 -7.69 -3.05
CA ILE A 56 -13.03 -7.95 -4.24
C ILE A 56 -12.40 -9.33 -4.17
N GLY A 57 -12.97 -10.29 -4.90
CA GLY A 57 -12.31 -11.56 -5.22
C GLY A 57 -11.21 -11.40 -6.27
N HIS A 58 -10.14 -12.19 -6.14
CA HIS A 58 -9.03 -12.56 -7.06
C HIS A 58 -8.36 -11.54 -8.02
N MET A 59 -8.91 -10.35 -8.29
CA MET A 59 -8.31 -9.29 -9.11
C MET A 59 -7.80 -8.14 -8.24
N ILE A 60 -6.87 -8.46 -7.35
CA ILE A 60 -6.44 -7.57 -6.28
C ILE A 60 -5.54 -6.44 -6.80
N GLU A 61 -4.67 -6.71 -7.78
CA GLU A 61 -3.68 -5.74 -8.25
C GLU A 61 -4.30 -4.61 -9.09
N ASP A 62 -4.92 -4.93 -10.23
CA ASP A 62 -5.50 -3.92 -11.14
C ASP A 62 -6.54 -3.03 -10.45
N ARG A 63 -7.33 -3.62 -9.54
CA ARG A 63 -8.32 -2.87 -8.77
C ARG A 63 -7.69 -2.00 -7.68
N THR A 64 -6.62 -2.47 -7.04
CA THR A 64 -5.87 -1.63 -6.09
C THR A 64 -5.21 -0.48 -6.85
N LYS A 65 -4.64 -0.74 -8.03
CA LYS A 65 -4.04 0.26 -8.92
C LYS A 65 -5.03 1.35 -9.31
N ALA A 66 -6.22 0.96 -9.80
CA ALA A 66 -7.27 1.90 -10.18
C ALA A 66 -7.73 2.79 -9.01
N ARG A 67 -7.81 2.24 -7.80
CA ARG A 67 -8.18 3.01 -6.60
C ARG A 67 -7.09 3.97 -6.17
N ILE A 68 -5.82 3.56 -6.22
CA ILE A 68 -4.71 4.46 -5.90
C ILE A 68 -4.70 5.63 -6.88
N PHE A 69 -4.80 5.34 -8.18
CA PHE A 69 -4.84 6.35 -9.23
C PHE A 69 -5.91 7.42 -9.02
N SER A 70 -7.08 7.06 -8.47
CA SER A 70 -8.16 8.01 -8.19
C SER A 70 -8.08 8.67 -6.80
N THR A 71 -7.24 8.17 -5.89
CA THR A 71 -7.22 8.60 -4.48
C THR A 71 -6.03 9.47 -4.13
N ALA A 72 -4.85 9.13 -4.63
CA ALA A 72 -3.60 9.75 -4.20
C ALA A 72 -2.49 9.62 -5.24
N TRP A 73 -1.50 10.49 -5.15
CA TRP A 73 -0.33 10.45 -6.00
C TRP A 73 0.96 10.65 -5.18
N TRP A 74 1.97 9.85 -5.51
CA TRP A 74 3.34 10.02 -5.03
C TRP A 74 4.34 9.47 -6.05
N GLN A 75 5.62 9.82 -5.89
CA GLN A 75 6.67 9.33 -6.78
C GLN A 75 6.85 7.82 -6.59
N LYS A 76 6.99 7.08 -7.71
CA LYS A 76 7.16 5.62 -7.71
C LYS A 76 6.00 4.84 -7.07
N TRP A 77 4.79 5.42 -7.01
CA TRP A 77 3.62 4.75 -6.44
C TRP A 77 3.31 3.38 -7.04
N GLU A 78 3.55 3.19 -8.35
CA GLU A 78 3.38 1.88 -8.99
C GLU A 78 4.37 0.84 -8.46
N GLN A 79 5.63 1.25 -8.20
CA GLN A 79 6.67 0.36 -7.67
C GLN A 79 6.35 -0.02 -6.23
N ASP A 80 5.98 0.96 -5.41
CA ASP A 80 5.56 0.73 -4.02
C ASP A 80 4.31 -0.18 -3.94
N LEU A 81 3.36 -0.03 -4.87
CA LEU A 81 2.18 -0.90 -4.97
C LEU A 81 2.57 -2.36 -5.25
N ILE A 82 3.42 -2.60 -6.25
CA ILE A 82 3.90 -3.94 -6.61
C ILE A 82 4.62 -4.57 -5.43
N GLU A 83 5.51 -3.82 -4.76
CA GLU A 83 6.22 -4.28 -3.58
C GLU A 83 5.27 -4.63 -2.43
N TYR A 84 4.27 -3.76 -2.17
CA TYR A 84 3.25 -3.98 -1.15
C TYR A 84 2.46 -5.27 -1.40
N ILE A 85 1.97 -5.47 -2.63
CA ILE A 85 1.19 -6.66 -3.01
C ILE A 85 2.04 -7.92 -2.86
N ASN A 86 3.29 -7.91 -3.34
CA ASN A 86 4.19 -9.04 -3.21
C ASN A 86 4.44 -9.41 -1.74
N THR A 87 4.65 -8.40 -0.90
CA THR A 87 4.82 -8.58 0.55
C THR A 87 3.56 -9.11 1.22
N PHE A 88 2.38 -8.65 0.81
CA PHE A 88 1.10 -9.18 1.27
C PHE A 88 0.92 -10.66 0.88
N ILE A 89 1.18 -11.02 -0.38
CA ILE A 89 1.10 -12.40 -0.86
C ILE A 89 2.05 -13.32 -0.10
N ARG A 90 3.31 -12.90 0.10
CA ARG A 90 4.32 -13.64 0.88
C ARG A 90 3.84 -13.89 2.32
N ARG A 91 3.38 -12.84 3.01
CA ARG A 91 2.84 -12.94 4.38
C ARG A 91 1.62 -13.85 4.44
N HIS A 92 0.69 -13.73 3.50
CA HIS A 92 -0.50 -14.56 3.45
C HIS A 92 -0.17 -16.04 3.18
N LYS A 93 0.79 -16.33 2.31
CA LYS A 93 1.28 -17.71 2.08
C LYS A 93 1.96 -18.29 3.33
N ALA A 94 2.81 -17.53 4.00
CA ALA A 94 3.43 -17.94 5.26
C ALA A 94 2.38 -18.20 6.35
N ASN A 95 1.37 -17.33 6.49
CA ASN A 95 0.29 -17.54 7.46
C ASN A 95 -0.57 -18.77 7.12
N LYS A 96 -0.77 -19.09 5.85
CA LYS A 96 -1.43 -20.34 5.43
C LYS A 96 -0.62 -21.58 5.80
N SER A 97 0.71 -21.55 5.71
CA SER A 97 1.55 -22.70 6.11
C SER A 97 1.56 -22.92 7.63
N HIS A 98 1.33 -21.87 8.43
CA HIS A 98 1.26 -21.95 9.89
C HIS A 98 -0.12 -22.31 10.42
N ARG A 99 -1.18 -22.24 9.60
CA ARG A 99 -2.48 -22.80 9.97
C ARG A 99 -2.32 -24.32 10.02
N LYS A 100 -2.48 -24.90 11.21
CA LYS A 100 -2.70 -26.34 11.36
C LYS A 100 -3.82 -26.76 10.40
N ASN A 101 -3.60 -27.84 9.65
CA ASN A 101 -4.62 -28.43 8.79
C ASN A 101 -5.77 -28.97 9.66
N HIS A 102 -6.66 -28.09 10.10
CA HIS A 102 -7.94 -28.47 10.71
C HIS A 102 -8.83 -28.99 9.58
N GLY A 103 -8.64 -30.26 9.22
CA GLY A 103 -9.32 -30.86 8.06
C GLY A 103 -8.76 -32.21 7.62
N LEU A 104 -7.59 -32.63 8.08
CA LEU A 104 -7.23 -34.05 8.06
C LEU A 104 -7.79 -34.68 9.34
N LEU A 105 -8.42 -35.85 9.22
CA LEU A 105 -8.86 -36.72 10.33
C LEU A 105 -7.76 -36.78 11.40
N GLN A 106 -7.83 -35.88 12.38
CA GLN A 106 -6.94 -35.94 13.53
C GLN A 106 -7.55 -36.98 14.44
N ASN A 107 -6.77 -38.00 14.80
CA ASN A 107 -7.15 -38.91 15.87
C ASN A 107 -7.29 -38.07 17.14
N ILE A 108 -8.53 -37.75 17.49
CA ILE A 108 -8.89 -37.31 18.83
C ILE A 108 -8.67 -38.51 19.73
N GLU A 109 -7.79 -38.37 20.72
CA GLU A 109 -7.66 -39.39 21.77
C GLU A 109 -8.98 -39.40 22.55
N GLU A 110 -9.67 -40.54 22.53
CA GLU A 110 -10.86 -40.72 23.34
C GLU A 110 -10.49 -40.49 24.82
N PRO A 111 -11.24 -39.63 25.55
CA PRO A 111 -10.96 -39.39 26.95
C PRO A 111 -11.07 -40.70 27.71
N LYS A 112 -9.96 -41.11 28.33
CA LYS A 112 -9.94 -42.30 29.18
C LYS A 112 -10.59 -41.94 30.52
N GLN A 113 -11.86 -42.31 30.61
CA GLN A 113 -12.75 -42.39 31.78
C GLN A 113 -13.45 -41.09 32.24
N PRO A 114 -14.69 -41.23 32.78
CA PRO A 114 -15.62 -40.14 33.08
C PRO A 114 -15.23 -39.25 34.26
#